data_AF-A0A1C6K5V8-F1
#
_entry.id   AF-A0A1C6K5V8-F1
#
_cell.length_a   1.000
_cell.length_b   1.000
_cell.length_c   1.000
_cell.angle_alpha   90.00
_cell.angle_beta   90.00
_cell.angle_gamma   90.00
#
_symmetry.space_group_name_H-M   'P 1'
#
loop_
_entity.id
_entity.type
_entity.pdbx_description
1 polymer ?
#
loop_
_entity_poly.entity_id
_entity_poly.type
_entity_poly.pdbx_seq_one_letter_code
_entity_poly.pdbx_strand_id
1 'polypeptide(L)'
;MKINAYNDKDLIYIALGDVNCSMENILKILEKFKSNVVVMQIGDVKKEGKLFEIIKRVSRKYWLVLLEDKLLADVVFKIDRYDLEEVLREFFKSGNRSFSIQIVPDQSIWKPSTLDINTRQLMKSGMITVEIVVVVDESQVDILCCKNSYDKKQLVTYMKEQLES
;
A
#
# COMPACT_ATOMS: atom_id res chain seq x y z
N MET A 1 0.24 -12.00 -16.43
CA MET A 1 0.55 -10.64 -15.94
C MET A 1 0.95 -9.74 -17.10
N LYS A 2 0.48 -8.49 -17.11
CA LYS A 2 0.92 -7.40 -17.98
C LYS A 2 1.67 -6.38 -17.13
N ILE A 3 2.77 -5.83 -17.64
CA ILE A 3 3.53 -4.79 -16.96
C ILE A 3 3.65 -3.57 -17.86
N ASN A 4 3.20 -2.41 -17.39
CA ASN A 4 3.48 -1.12 -18.00
C ASN A 4 4.36 -0.30 -17.06
N ALA A 5 5.54 0.14 -17.52
CA ALA A 5 6.47 0.87 -16.68
C ALA A 5 7.16 2.03 -17.42
N TYR A 6 6.98 3.24 -16.90
CA TYR A 6 7.56 4.45 -17.47
C TYR A 6 8.13 5.38 -16.39
N ASN A 7 9.03 6.26 -16.81
CA ASN A 7 9.52 7.35 -15.96
C ASN A 7 8.66 8.57 -16.24
N ASP A 8 8.20 9.25 -15.20
CA ASP A 8 7.57 10.58 -15.29
C ASP A 8 8.36 11.56 -14.41
N LYS A 9 9.27 12.29 -15.06
CA LYS A 9 10.25 13.18 -14.42
C LYS A 9 11.09 12.40 -13.40
N ASP A 10 10.94 12.73 -12.12
CA ASP A 10 11.70 12.14 -11.01
C ASP A 10 11.03 10.90 -10.41
N LEU A 11 9.92 10.45 -11.00
CA LEU A 11 9.14 9.31 -10.54
C LEU A 11 9.20 8.15 -11.54
N ILE A 12 9.04 6.95 -11.00
CA ILE A 12 8.85 5.71 -11.74
C ILE A 12 7.43 5.24 -11.45
N TYR A 13 6.67 4.99 -12.51
CA TYR A 13 5.36 4.37 -12.44
C TYR A 13 5.44 2.96 -12.99
N ILE A 14 4.84 2.00 -12.29
CA ILE A 14 4.70 0.60 -12.70
C ILE A 14 3.26 0.18 -12.43
N ALA A 15 2.53 -0.15 -13.50
CA ALA A 15 1.24 -0.82 -13.41
C ALA A 15 1.40 -2.31 -13.74
N LEU A 16 0.94 -3.16 -12.83
CA LEU A 16 0.87 -4.60 -13.01
C LEU A 16 -0.60 -4.98 -13.17
N GLY A 17 -0.99 -5.48 -14.33
CA GLY A 17 -2.35 -5.97 -14.62
C GLY A 17 -2.36 -7.48 -14.79
N ASP A 18 -3.55 -8.10 -14.72
CA ASP A 18 -3.71 -9.56 -14.74
C ASP A 18 -2.80 -10.25 -13.69
N VAL A 19 -2.71 -9.66 -12.49
CA VAL A 19 -1.92 -10.18 -11.35
C VAL A 19 -2.84 -10.90 -10.38
N ASN A 20 -2.46 -12.12 -9.98
CA ASN A 20 -3.06 -12.77 -8.82
C ASN A 20 -2.67 -11.97 -7.57
N CYS A 21 -3.55 -11.09 -7.10
CA CYS A 21 -3.33 -10.24 -5.92
C CYS A 21 -3.45 -11.04 -4.61
N SER A 22 -2.89 -12.25 -4.54
CA SER A 22 -2.85 -13.05 -3.33
C SER A 22 -1.94 -12.41 -2.27
N MET A 23 -2.18 -12.73 -1.00
CA MET A 23 -1.32 -12.27 0.11
C MET A 23 0.16 -12.55 -0.15
N GLU A 24 0.49 -13.74 -0.65
CA GLU A 24 1.86 -14.13 -0.97
C GLU A 24 2.49 -13.20 -2.02
N ASN A 25 1.78 -12.93 -3.11
CA ASN A 25 2.28 -12.07 -4.19
C ASN A 25 2.44 -10.61 -3.72
N ILE A 26 1.50 -10.11 -2.91
CA ILE A 26 1.65 -8.77 -2.31
C ILE A 26 2.87 -8.70 -1.39
N LEU A 27 3.12 -9.73 -0.57
CA LEU A 27 4.30 -9.77 0.29
C LEU A 27 5.60 -9.79 -0.52
N LYS A 28 5.67 -10.56 -1.62
CA LYS A 28 6.79 -10.54 -2.57
C LYS A 28 7.01 -9.14 -3.17
N ILE A 29 5.95 -8.45 -3.59
CA ILE A 29 6.07 -7.06 -4.09
C ILE A 29 6.66 -6.15 -3.00
N LEU A 30 6.17 -6.27 -1.76
CA LEU A 30 6.63 -5.46 -0.65
C LEU A 30 8.11 -5.72 -0.30
N GLU A 31 8.64 -6.93 -0.47
CA GLU A 31 10.05 -7.29 -0.20
C GLU A 31 11.05 -6.40 -0.95
N LYS A 32 10.66 -5.93 -2.13
CA LYS A 32 11.49 -5.02 -2.91
C LYS A 32 11.71 -3.66 -2.22
N PHE A 33 10.79 -3.25 -1.37
CA PHE A 33 10.78 -1.92 -0.78
C PHE A 33 11.06 -2.03 0.73
N LYS A 34 12.34 -1.88 1.09
CA LYS A 34 12.83 -2.03 2.47
C LYS A 34 12.31 -0.90 3.37
N SER A 35 11.36 -1.23 4.25
CA SER A 35 10.93 -0.37 5.37
C SER A 35 10.49 -1.22 6.54
N ASN A 36 10.81 -0.79 7.76
CA ASN A 36 10.36 -1.45 8.98
C ASN A 36 8.94 -1.06 9.37
N VAL A 37 8.54 0.17 9.05
CA VAL A 37 7.21 0.71 9.36
C VAL A 37 6.62 1.28 8.08
N VAL A 38 5.34 1.01 7.85
CA VAL A 38 4.60 1.56 6.71
C VAL A 38 3.32 2.23 7.19
N VAL A 39 2.77 3.09 6.33
CA VAL A 39 1.40 3.57 6.47
C VAL A 39 0.55 2.75 5.51
N MET A 40 -0.51 2.12 6.02
CA MET A 40 -1.48 1.39 5.21
C MET A 40 -2.84 2.07 5.31
N GLN A 41 -3.56 2.11 4.20
CA GLN A 41 -4.94 2.56 4.12
C GLN A 41 -5.80 1.44 3.53
N ILE A 42 -6.92 1.17 4.19
CA ILE A 42 -7.94 0.21 3.73
C ILE A 42 -9.27 0.94 3.71
N GLY A 43 -9.94 0.95 2.55
CA GLY A 43 -11.25 1.54 2.40
C GLY A 43 -12.38 0.60 2.85
N ASP A 44 -13.53 1.15 3.21
CA ASP A 44 -14.77 0.40 3.52
C ASP A 44 -14.64 -0.66 4.64
N VAL A 45 -13.87 -0.40 5.69
CA VAL A 45 -13.70 -1.34 6.80
C VAL A 45 -14.90 -1.28 7.75
N LYS A 46 -15.48 -2.45 8.05
CA LYS A 46 -16.54 -2.59 9.08
C LYS A 46 -15.97 -2.34 10.48
N LYS A 47 -16.49 -1.34 11.19
CA LYS A 47 -16.02 -0.93 12.53
C LYS A 47 -16.23 -1.97 13.63
N GLU A 48 -17.16 -2.89 13.45
CA GLU A 48 -17.39 -4.03 14.36
C GLU A 48 -16.83 -5.34 13.80
N GLY A 49 -16.07 -5.26 12.70
CA GLY A 49 -15.49 -6.41 12.03
C GLY A 49 -14.13 -6.81 12.57
N LYS A 50 -13.78 -8.09 12.40
CA LYS A 50 -12.50 -8.67 12.82
C LYS A 50 -11.28 -7.97 12.21
N LEU A 51 -11.37 -7.51 10.96
CA LEU A 51 -10.31 -6.72 10.33
C LEU A 51 -9.99 -5.46 11.15
N PHE A 52 -11.02 -4.74 11.60
CA PHE A 52 -10.83 -3.53 12.40
C PHE A 52 -10.25 -3.84 13.79
N GLU A 53 -10.68 -4.96 14.41
CA GLU A 53 -10.10 -5.42 15.68
C GLU A 53 -8.61 -5.71 15.56
N ILE A 54 -8.19 -6.40 14.50
CA ILE A 54 -6.78 -6.67 14.22
C ILE A 54 -6.02 -5.37 14.03
N ILE A 55 -6.52 -4.45 13.18
CA ILE A 55 -5.86 -3.15 12.95
C ILE A 55 -5.65 -2.40 14.27
N LYS A 56 -6.67 -2.32 15.14
CA LYS A 56 -6.54 -1.66 16.46
C LYS A 56 -5.45 -2.29 17.32
N ARG A 57 -5.31 -3.62 17.28
CA ARG A 57 -4.35 -4.35 18.11
C ARG A 57 -2.91 -4.19 17.62
N VAL A 58 -2.69 -4.25 16.30
CA VAL A 58 -1.34 -4.30 15.72
C VAL A 58 -0.83 -2.94 15.24
N SER A 59 -1.71 -1.96 15.05
CA SER A 59 -1.28 -0.63 14.64
C SER A 59 -0.58 0.11 15.79
N ARG A 60 0.50 0.82 15.46
CA ARG A 60 1.12 1.79 16.37
C ARG A 60 0.22 3.00 16.59
N LYS A 61 -0.52 3.36 15.55
CA LYS A 61 -1.48 4.46 15.51
C LYS A 61 -2.41 4.26 14.33
N TYR A 62 -3.68 4.56 14.51
CA TYR A 62 -4.67 4.54 13.43
C TYR A 62 -5.57 5.78 13.48
N TRP A 63 -6.21 6.05 12.35
CA TRP A 63 -7.15 7.13 12.15
C TRP A 63 -8.32 6.61 11.31
N LEU A 64 -9.49 7.20 11.54
CA LEU A 64 -10.73 6.87 10.84
C LEU A 64 -11.13 8.06 9.97
N VAL A 65 -11.38 7.80 8.69
CA VAL A 65 -12.12 8.72 7.83
C VAL A 65 -13.55 8.18 7.78
N LEU A 66 -14.48 8.94 8.37
CA LEU A 66 -15.86 8.50 8.53
C LEU A 66 -16.61 8.68 7.21
N LEU A 67 -17.22 7.60 6.74
CA LEU A 67 -18.16 7.62 5.64
C LEU A 67 -19.55 8.04 6.14
N GLU A 68 -20.45 8.41 5.22
CA GLU A 68 -21.84 8.73 5.55
C GLU A 68 -22.53 7.56 6.28
N ASP A 69 -22.20 6.33 5.86
CA ASP A 69 -22.53 5.12 6.61
C ASP A 69 -21.64 5.00 7.85
N LYS A 70 -22.25 5.17 9.02
CA LYS A 70 -21.54 5.10 10.32
C LYS A 70 -21.01 3.70 10.65
N LEU A 71 -21.37 2.65 9.91
CA LEU A 71 -20.86 1.28 10.13
C LEU A 71 -19.51 1.04 9.45
N LEU A 72 -19.22 1.76 8.36
CA LEU A 72 -17.98 1.66 7.61
C LEU A 72 -17.06 2.86 7.88
N ALA A 73 -15.77 2.67 7.65
CA ALA A 73 -14.79 3.74 7.61
C ALA A 73 -13.59 3.34 6.76
N ASP A 74 -12.95 4.32 6.16
CA ASP A 74 -11.59 4.13 5.70
C ASP A 74 -10.67 4.22 6.92
N VAL A 75 -9.77 3.25 7.03
CA VAL A 75 -8.86 3.14 8.15
C VAL A 75 -7.45 3.35 7.63
N VAL A 76 -6.79 4.38 8.16
CA VAL A 76 -5.39 4.65 7.86
C VAL A 76 -4.57 4.41 9.11
N PHE A 77 -3.48 3.66 9.01
CA PHE A 77 -2.74 3.23 10.18
C PHE A 77 -1.26 3.01 9.91
N LYS A 78 -0.45 3.25 10.94
CA LYS A 78 0.97 2.94 10.99
C LYS A 78 1.15 1.55 11.56
N ILE A 79 1.92 0.72 10.89
CA ILE A 79 2.12 -0.68 11.27
C ILE A 79 3.56 -1.10 11.03
N ASP A 80 4.07 -1.95 11.94
CA ASP A 80 5.31 -2.67 11.72
C ASP A 80 5.15 -3.67 10.59
N ARG A 81 6.16 -3.78 9.73
CA ARG A 81 6.12 -4.68 8.59
C ARG A 81 5.87 -6.14 8.99
N TYR A 82 6.37 -6.54 10.15
CA TYR A 82 6.19 -7.89 10.69
C TYR A 82 4.72 -8.23 11.00
N ASP A 83 3.90 -7.22 11.27
CA ASP A 83 2.48 -7.39 11.59
C ASP A 83 1.56 -7.26 10.36
N LEU A 84 2.09 -6.83 9.20
CA LEU A 84 1.30 -6.64 7.96
C LEU A 84 0.62 -7.94 7.50
N GLU A 85 1.31 -9.08 7.64
CA GLU A 85 0.75 -10.37 7.20
C GLU A 85 -0.58 -10.66 7.90
N GLU A 86 -0.69 -10.33 9.19
CA GLU A 86 -1.92 -10.59 9.93
C GLU A 86 -3.08 -9.73 9.45
N VAL A 87 -2.82 -8.45 9.14
CA VAL A 87 -3.83 -7.56 8.55
C VAL A 87 -4.23 -8.04 7.16
N LEU A 88 -3.27 -8.36 6.29
CA LEU A 88 -3.54 -8.83 4.94
C LEU A 88 -4.36 -10.13 4.95
N ARG A 89 -4.03 -11.06 5.85
CA ARG A 89 -4.76 -12.33 6.01
C ARG A 89 -6.23 -12.13 6.31
N GLU A 90 -6.59 -11.15 7.14
CA GLU A 90 -7.99 -10.84 7.43
C GLU A 90 -8.63 -9.98 6.33
N PHE A 91 -7.86 -9.07 5.73
CA PHE A 91 -8.31 -8.29 4.57
C PHE A 91 -8.85 -9.20 3.46
N PHE A 92 -8.11 -10.25 3.08
CA PHE A 92 -8.55 -11.20 2.05
C PHE A 92 -9.79 -12.03 2.41
N LYS A 93 -10.23 -12.02 3.68
CA LYS A 93 -11.48 -12.67 4.13
C LYS A 93 -12.64 -11.70 4.29
N SER A 94 -12.33 -10.42 4.44
CA SER A 94 -13.28 -9.38 4.84
C SER A 94 -14.19 -8.88 3.71
N GLY A 95 -13.83 -9.14 2.45
CA GLY A 95 -14.54 -8.65 1.27
C GLY A 95 -14.18 -7.21 0.88
N ASN A 96 -13.22 -6.58 1.57
CA ASN A 96 -12.61 -5.33 1.14
C ASN A 96 -11.88 -5.51 -0.20
N ARG A 97 -11.93 -4.48 -1.05
CA ARG A 97 -11.54 -4.59 -2.47
C ARG A 97 -10.16 -4.03 -2.77
N SER A 98 -9.76 -3.01 -2.03
CA SER A 98 -8.49 -2.34 -2.25
C SER A 98 -7.84 -1.87 -0.97
N PHE A 99 -6.53 -1.69 -1.04
CA PHE A 99 -5.73 -1.04 -0.02
C PHE A 99 -4.54 -0.34 -0.67
N SER A 100 -3.95 0.61 0.05
CA SER A 100 -2.67 1.19 -0.31
C SER A 100 -1.66 1.08 0.81
N ILE A 101 -0.38 1.03 0.44
CA ILE A 101 0.77 1.03 1.35
C ILE A 101 1.72 2.12 0.91
N GLN A 102 2.04 3.02 1.84
CA GLN A 102 3.02 4.09 1.66
C GLN A 102 4.25 3.81 2.50
N ILE A 103 5.42 3.97 1.89
CA ILE A 103 6.70 3.98 2.61
C ILE A 103 7.06 5.41 2.94
N VAL A 104 7.06 5.69 4.24
CA VAL A 104 7.35 7.00 4.81
C VAL A 104 8.71 6.92 5.50
N PRO A 105 9.78 7.55 4.95
CA PRO A 105 11.13 7.47 5.52
C PRO A 105 11.20 8.00 6.95
N ASP A 106 10.49 9.10 7.22
CA ASP A 106 10.33 9.67 8.55
C ASP A 106 8.87 9.56 8.98
N GLN A 107 8.59 8.67 9.92
CA GLN A 107 7.23 8.46 10.40
C GLN A 107 6.69 9.63 11.24
N SER A 108 7.55 10.53 11.73
CA SER A 108 7.13 11.66 12.58
C SER A 108 6.42 12.76 11.79
N ILE A 109 6.73 12.89 10.50
CA ILE A 109 6.17 13.92 9.63
C ILE A 109 4.82 13.52 9.01
N TRP A 110 4.51 12.22 8.92
CA TRP A 110 3.24 11.76 8.37
C TRP A 110 2.09 11.92 9.36
N LYS A 111 1.02 12.60 8.93
CA LYS A 111 -0.18 12.93 9.71
C LYS A 111 -1.44 12.67 8.88
N PRO A 112 -2.65 12.61 9.47
CA PRO A 112 -3.89 12.39 8.73
C PRO A 112 -4.15 13.42 7.63
N SER A 113 -3.82 14.69 7.86
CA SER A 113 -3.94 15.76 6.86
C SER A 113 -3.05 15.54 5.62
N THR A 114 -2.10 14.61 5.68
CA THR A 114 -1.30 14.18 4.54
C THR A 114 -2.15 13.47 3.47
N LEU A 115 -3.30 12.90 3.85
CA LEU A 115 -4.25 12.25 2.93
C LEU A 115 -4.89 13.23 1.94
N ASP A 116 -5.01 14.50 2.30
CA ASP A 116 -5.56 15.55 1.42
C ASP A 116 -4.54 16.03 0.37
N ILE A 117 -3.28 15.59 0.49
CA ILE A 117 -2.19 15.99 -0.39
C ILE A 117 -2.01 14.93 -1.47
N ASN A 118 -1.88 15.38 -2.72
CA ASN A 118 -1.63 14.49 -3.84
C ASN A 118 -0.30 13.71 -3.64
N THR A 119 -0.31 12.39 -3.89
CA THR A 119 0.87 11.50 -3.77
C THR A 119 2.13 12.06 -4.44
N ARG A 120 1.99 12.68 -5.62
CA ARG A 120 3.13 13.26 -6.34
C ARG A 120 3.79 14.39 -5.56
N GLN A 121 3.01 15.20 -4.85
CA GLN A 121 3.53 16.27 -3.99
C GLN A 121 4.18 15.69 -2.73
N LEU A 122 3.63 14.62 -2.16
CA LEU A 122 4.23 13.89 -1.04
C LEU A 122 5.60 13.30 -1.41
N MET A 123 5.72 12.71 -2.60
CA MET A 123 7.00 12.18 -3.08
C MET A 123 8.03 13.27 -3.34
N LYS A 124 7.61 14.39 -3.96
CA LYS A 124 8.50 15.54 -4.22
C LYS A 124 9.02 16.19 -2.94
N SER A 125 8.23 16.21 -1.88
CA SER A 125 8.64 16.71 -0.56
C SER A 125 9.46 15.70 0.24
N GLY A 126 9.64 14.47 -0.26
CA GLY A 126 10.35 13.39 0.43
C GLY A 126 9.56 12.79 1.59
N MET A 127 8.27 13.13 1.75
CA MET A 127 7.42 12.57 2.80
C MET A 127 7.18 11.08 2.60
N ILE A 128 7.04 10.65 1.35
CA ILE A 128 6.93 9.23 0.98
C ILE A 128 7.91 8.92 -0.15
N THR A 129 8.43 7.70 -0.21
CA THR A 129 9.33 7.24 -1.28
C THR A 129 8.68 6.25 -2.23
N VAL A 130 7.62 5.58 -1.76
CA VAL A 130 6.86 4.58 -2.49
C VAL A 130 5.39 4.67 -2.08
N GLU A 131 4.51 4.55 -3.05
CA GLU A 131 3.10 4.20 -2.85
C GLU A 131 2.79 2.96 -3.69
N ILE A 132 2.15 1.98 -3.07
CA ILE A 132 1.66 0.76 -3.70
C ILE A 132 0.15 0.74 -3.49
N VAL A 133 -0.62 0.65 -4.57
CA VAL A 133 -2.08 0.50 -4.53
C VAL A 133 -2.43 -0.86 -5.10
N VAL A 134 -3.22 -1.62 -4.36
CA VAL A 134 -3.68 -2.96 -4.75
C VAL A 134 -5.19 -2.90 -4.90
N VAL A 135 -5.69 -3.31 -6.06
CA VAL A 135 -7.12 -3.41 -6.38
C VAL A 135 -7.39 -4.87 -6.75
N VAL A 136 -7.91 -5.63 -5.79
CA VAL A 136 -7.97 -7.10 -5.85
C VAL A 136 -8.97 -7.57 -6.89
N ASP A 137 -10.14 -6.95 -6.95
CA ASP A 137 -11.21 -7.23 -7.90
C ASP A 137 -10.83 -6.89 -9.35
N GLU A 138 -9.93 -5.91 -9.53
CA GLU A 138 -9.37 -5.56 -10.84
C GLU A 138 -8.08 -6.32 -11.17
N SER A 139 -7.59 -7.18 -10.26
CA SER A 139 -6.32 -7.91 -10.42
C SER A 139 -5.16 -6.98 -10.80
N GLN A 140 -5.14 -5.79 -10.17
CA GLN A 140 -4.23 -4.70 -10.49
C GLN A 140 -3.39 -4.28 -9.27
N VAL A 141 -2.11 -4.02 -9.53
CA VAL A 141 -1.20 -3.38 -8.59
C VAL A 141 -0.51 -2.21 -9.26
N ASP A 142 -0.70 -1.00 -8.73
CA ASP A 142 -0.01 0.20 -9.14
C ASP A 142 1.09 0.54 -8.14
N ILE A 143 2.27 0.88 -8.66
CA ILE A 143 3.43 1.26 -7.86
C ILE A 143 3.96 2.58 -8.40
N LEU A 144 4.04 3.55 -7.52
CA LEU A 144 4.71 4.82 -7.77
C LEU A 144 5.90 4.95 -6.81
N CYS A 145 7.08 5.28 -7.33
CA CYS A 145 8.27 5.44 -6.48
C CYS A 145 9.26 6.47 -7.01
N CYS A 146 10.13 6.97 -6.14
CA CYS A 146 11.14 7.98 -6.48
C CYS A 146 12.32 7.35 -7.27
N LYS A 147 12.65 7.93 -8.43
CA LYS A 147 13.76 7.49 -9.29
C LYS A 147 15.14 7.60 -8.63
N ASN A 148 15.27 8.49 -7.64
CA ASN A 148 16.51 8.64 -6.87
C ASN A 148 16.74 7.49 -5.88
N SER A 149 15.71 6.69 -5.58
CA SER A 149 15.77 5.57 -4.64
C SER A 149 15.68 4.21 -5.31
N TYR A 150 15.14 4.15 -6.54
CA TYR A 150 14.88 2.90 -7.25
C TYR A 150 15.23 3.00 -8.74
N ASP A 151 15.63 1.87 -9.33
CA ASP A 151 15.82 1.75 -10.78
C ASP A 151 14.64 1.00 -11.43
N LYS A 152 14.10 1.59 -12.50
CA LYS A 152 12.92 1.04 -13.20
C LYS A 152 13.18 -0.36 -13.77
N LYS A 153 14.35 -0.58 -14.39
CA LYS A 153 14.65 -1.88 -15.03
C LYS A 153 14.76 -2.97 -13.96
N GLN A 154 15.46 -2.69 -12.87
CA GLN A 154 15.59 -3.62 -11.74
C GLN A 154 14.25 -3.94 -11.07
N LEU A 155 13.36 -2.94 -10.95
CA LEU A 155 12.01 -3.18 -10.42
C LEU A 155 11.20 -4.08 -11.35
N VAL A 156 11.17 -3.79 -12.65
CA VAL A 156 10.43 -4.61 -13.63
C VAL A 156 10.97 -6.04 -13.68
N THR A 157 12.29 -6.22 -13.69
CA THR A 157 12.92 -7.56 -13.65
C THR A 157 12.51 -8.31 -12.40
N TYR A 158 12.59 -7.68 -11.22
CA TYR A 158 12.17 -8.29 -9.97
C TYR A 158 10.70 -8.72 -9.99
N MET A 159 9.78 -7.85 -10.45
CA MET A 159 8.35 -8.19 -10.49
C MET A 159 8.07 -9.40 -11.39
N LYS A 160 8.75 -9.51 -12.53
CA LYS A 160 8.64 -10.69 -13.41
C LYS A 160 9.12 -11.95 -12.72
N GLU A 161 10.32 -11.91 -12.14
CA GLU A 161 10.93 -13.07 -11.49
C GLU A 161 10.10 -13.59 -10.31
N GLN A 162 9.43 -12.70 -9.56
CA GLN A 162 8.68 -13.09 -8.36
C GLN A 162 7.22 -13.46 -8.62
N LEU A 163 6.61 -12.96 -9.70
CA LEU A 163 5.17 -13.10 -9.94
C LEU A 163 4.82 -13.98 -11.15
N GLU A 164 5.79 -14.31 -12.01
CA GLU A 164 5.61 -15.24 -13.13
C GLU A 164 6.17 -16.64 -12.85
N SER A 165 6.84 -16.83 -11.71
CA SER A 165 7.36 -18.12 -11.22
C SER A 165 6.27 -18.99 -10.60
#